data_AF-A0A958Z8R0-F1
#
_entry.id   AF-A0A958Z8R0-F1
#
_cell.length_a   1.000
_cell.length_b   1.000
_cell.length_c   1.000
_cell.angle_alpha   90.00
_cell.angle_beta   90.00
_cell.angle_gamma   90.00
#
_symmetry.space_group_name_H-M   'P 1'
#
loop_
_entity.id
_entity.type
_entity.pdbx_description
1 polymer ?
#
loop_
_entity_poly.entity_id
_entity_poly.type
_entity_poly.pdbx_seq_one_letter_code
_entity_poly.pdbx_strand_id
1 'polypeptide(L)'
;ETDSLEDLHNIITQSFGFDGNEMASFYLSDDDWNEGEEISLFDLSDDGNAKLMNATAINDVVHEAQTKLIYVYDFMSMWTFFVELAEIVDEEDGMNYPNLMFAHGQIPDEAPDKNFEADLFDEDFEDDDDFDVEDYDDLDFEENWN
;
A
#
# COMPACT_ATOMS: atom_id res chain seq x y z
N GLU A 1 -1.13 18.47 16.94
CA GLU A 1 -0.91 17.06 16.57
C GLU A 1 0.43 16.89 15.87
N THR A 2 1.16 15.84 16.24
CA THR A 2 2.48 15.49 15.69
C THR A 2 2.57 14.00 15.37
N ASP A 3 1.45 13.28 15.41
CA ASP A 3 1.44 11.84 15.19
C ASP A 3 1.76 11.52 13.74
N SER A 4 2.56 10.48 13.58
CA SER A 4 3.08 10.02 12.29
C SER A 4 2.20 8.92 11.72
N LEU A 5 2.38 8.61 10.43
CA LEU A 5 1.75 7.43 9.85
C LEU A 5 2.25 6.12 10.50
N GLU A 6 3.43 6.11 11.13
CA GLU A 6 3.89 4.96 11.90
C GLU A 6 3.05 4.77 13.17
N ASP A 7 2.64 5.86 13.83
CA ASP A 7 1.70 5.80 14.95
C ASP A 7 0.35 5.24 14.49
N LEU A 8 -0.17 5.66 13.33
CA LEU A 8 -1.39 5.11 12.75
C LEU A 8 -1.27 3.61 12.43
N HIS A 9 -0.14 3.19 11.83
CA HIS A 9 0.18 1.78 11.58
C HIS A 9 0.13 0.94 12.87
N ASN A 10 0.77 1.42 13.93
CA ASN A 10 0.81 0.75 15.22
C ASN A 10 -0.60 0.59 15.81
N ILE A 11 -1.47 1.57 15.65
CA ILE A 11 -2.84 1.49 16.16
C ILE A 11 -3.73 0.58 15.34
N ILE A 12 -3.60 0.56 14.02
CA ILE A 12 -4.32 -0.39 13.17
C ILE A 12 -3.91 -1.82 13.56
N THR A 13 -2.61 -2.13 13.55
CA THR A 13 -2.13 -3.48 13.90
C THR A 13 -2.58 -3.93 15.29
N GLN A 14 -2.50 -3.06 16.30
CA GLN A 14 -2.99 -3.36 17.65
C GLN A 14 -4.51 -3.57 17.71
N SER A 15 -5.29 -2.76 16.99
CA SER A 15 -6.75 -2.85 16.95
C SER A 15 -7.22 -4.15 16.31
N PHE A 16 -6.48 -4.65 15.32
CA PHE A 16 -6.73 -5.91 14.64
C PHE A 16 -6.02 -7.11 15.30
N GLY A 17 -5.20 -6.89 16.34
CA GLY A 17 -4.51 -7.97 17.05
C GLY A 17 -3.40 -8.65 16.25
N PHE A 18 -2.82 -7.96 15.28
CA PHE A 18 -1.64 -8.42 14.56
C PHE A 18 -0.38 -8.25 15.42
N ASP A 19 0.62 -9.09 15.15
CA ASP A 19 1.89 -9.07 15.90
C ASP A 19 2.76 -7.83 15.59
N GLY A 20 2.46 -7.09 14.52
CA GLY A 20 3.12 -5.83 14.16
C GLY A 20 4.56 -5.97 13.62
N ASN A 21 4.99 -7.20 13.28
CA ASN A 21 6.35 -7.47 12.80
C ASN A 21 6.49 -7.46 11.27
N GLU A 22 5.36 -7.46 10.56
CA GLU A 22 5.34 -7.51 9.09
C GLU A 22 5.47 -6.12 8.48
N MET A 23 5.96 -6.08 7.24
CA MET A 23 6.08 -4.87 6.44
C MET A 23 4.69 -4.30 6.09
N ALA A 24 4.63 -2.98 5.92
CA ALA A 24 3.41 -2.30 5.55
C ALA A 24 3.68 -1.02 4.75
N SER A 25 2.68 -0.61 3.96
CA SER A 25 2.66 0.65 3.22
C SER A 25 1.27 1.28 3.25
N PHE A 26 1.22 2.62 3.32
CA PHE A 26 0.03 3.40 2.99
C PHE A 26 0.14 3.90 1.56
N TYR A 27 -0.97 3.92 0.84
CA TYR A 27 -1.10 4.54 -0.47
C TYR A 27 -2.14 5.63 -0.40
N LEU A 28 -1.83 6.80 -0.95
CA LEU A 28 -2.86 7.79 -1.24
C LEU A 28 -3.90 7.18 -2.16
N SER A 29 -5.18 7.45 -1.91
CA SER A 29 -6.25 6.91 -2.73
C SER A 29 -7.12 8.01 -3.31
N ASP A 30 -7.70 7.74 -4.47
CA ASP A 30 -8.72 8.59 -5.07
C ASP A 30 -10.12 8.13 -4.64
N ASP A 31 -11.14 8.70 -5.28
CA ASP A 31 -12.52 8.37 -4.92
C ASP A 31 -12.93 6.94 -5.27
N ASP A 32 -12.24 6.33 -6.22
CA ASP A 32 -12.50 5.00 -6.78
C ASP A 32 -11.59 3.91 -6.16
N TRP A 33 -10.86 4.24 -5.07
CA TRP A 33 -9.94 3.35 -4.38
C TRP A 33 -8.77 2.86 -5.23
N ASN A 34 -8.25 3.71 -6.12
CA ASN A 34 -7.01 3.42 -6.83
C ASN A 34 -5.78 3.70 -5.96
N GLU A 35 -4.70 2.95 -6.18
CA GLU A 35 -3.42 3.12 -5.48
C GLU A 35 -2.62 4.29 -6.10
N GLY A 36 -2.28 5.28 -5.28
CA GLY A 36 -1.48 6.45 -5.65
C GLY A 36 -0.08 6.44 -5.04
N GLU A 37 0.36 7.59 -4.53
CA GLU A 37 1.69 7.75 -3.90
C GLU A 37 1.84 6.81 -2.69
N GLU A 38 2.93 6.05 -2.66
CA GLU A 38 3.27 5.13 -1.57
C GLU A 38 4.02 5.84 -0.43
N ILE A 39 3.68 5.45 0.80
CA ILE A 39 4.36 5.84 2.03
C ILE A 39 4.65 4.57 2.83
N SER A 40 5.91 4.12 2.81
CA SER A 40 6.30 2.80 3.31
C SER A 40 6.86 2.85 4.74
N LEU A 41 6.73 1.74 5.47
CA LEU A 41 7.29 1.59 6.81
C LEU A 41 8.82 1.57 6.78
N PHE A 42 9.40 0.98 5.73
CA PHE A 42 10.84 0.90 5.51
C PHE A 42 11.20 1.45 4.14
N ASP A 43 12.45 1.87 4.00
CA ASP A 43 12.97 2.29 2.70
C ASP A 43 13.20 1.05 1.83
N LEU A 44 12.30 0.86 0.87
CA LEU A 44 12.38 -0.20 -0.14
C LEU A 44 12.97 0.31 -1.47
N SER A 45 13.35 1.60 -1.53
CA SER A 45 13.88 2.21 -2.76
C SER A 45 15.37 1.96 -2.93
N ASP A 46 15.81 1.73 -4.16
CA ASP A 46 17.23 1.57 -4.48
C ASP A 46 18.01 2.90 -4.39
N ASP A 47 17.32 4.04 -4.54
CA ASP A 47 17.89 5.38 -4.56
C ASP A 47 17.80 6.11 -3.21
N GLY A 48 17.11 5.53 -2.23
CA GLY A 48 16.95 6.06 -0.88
C GLY A 48 15.98 7.24 -0.77
N ASN A 49 15.10 7.42 -1.76
CA ASN A 49 14.15 8.52 -1.82
C ASN A 49 12.71 8.12 -1.43
N ALA A 50 12.51 6.93 -0.87
CA ALA A 50 11.20 6.49 -0.41
C ALA A 50 10.63 7.43 0.67
N LYS A 51 9.33 7.69 0.58
CA LYS A 51 8.59 8.42 1.62
C LYS A 51 8.29 7.47 2.77
N LEU A 52 8.75 7.81 3.97
CA LEU A 52 8.68 6.93 5.14
C LEU A 52 7.57 7.35 6.10
N MET A 53 6.86 6.35 6.65
CA MET A 53 5.79 6.57 7.63
C MET A 53 6.26 7.34 8.87
N ASN A 54 7.46 7.04 9.38
CA ASN A 54 8.03 7.63 10.58
C ASN A 54 8.34 9.13 10.47
N ALA A 55 8.53 9.61 9.24
CA ALA A 55 8.88 10.98 8.91
C ALA A 55 7.70 11.76 8.34
N THR A 56 6.55 11.11 8.17
CA THR A 56 5.35 11.69 7.56
C THR A 56 4.26 11.85 8.60
N ALA A 57 3.86 13.09 8.88
CA ALA A 57 2.76 13.37 9.79
C ALA A 57 1.42 12.97 9.16
N ILE A 58 0.47 12.52 9.99
CA ILE A 58 -0.86 12.12 9.50
C ILE A 58 -1.56 13.27 8.78
N ASN A 59 -1.50 14.49 9.33
CA ASN A 59 -2.16 15.67 8.80
C ASN A 59 -1.58 16.22 7.48
N ASP A 60 -0.34 15.85 7.14
CA ASP A 60 0.27 16.19 5.84
C ASP A 60 -0.32 15.34 4.71
N VAL A 61 -0.89 14.17 5.06
CA VAL A 61 -1.38 13.16 4.12
C VAL A 61 -2.89 13.13 4.10
N VAL A 62 -3.52 13.11 5.28
CA VAL A 62 -4.97 12.96 5.47
C VAL A 62 -5.57 14.27 5.96
N HIS A 63 -6.43 14.88 5.14
CA HIS A 63 -7.06 16.17 5.39
C HIS A 63 -8.33 16.32 4.54
N GLU A 64 -9.05 17.44 4.65
CA GLU A 64 -10.35 17.66 3.97
C GLU A 64 -10.34 17.45 2.44
N ALA A 65 -9.18 17.58 1.79
CA ALA A 65 -9.01 17.39 0.35
C ALA A 65 -8.43 16.00 -0.02
N GLN A 66 -7.94 15.24 0.95
CA GLN A 66 -7.41 13.90 0.78
C GLN A 66 -7.86 13.03 1.96
N THR A 67 -9.01 12.38 1.81
CA THR A 67 -9.69 11.66 2.90
C THR A 67 -9.49 10.14 2.84
N LYS A 68 -8.93 9.59 1.76
CA LYS A 68 -8.89 8.14 1.51
C LYS A 68 -7.45 7.64 1.41
N LEU A 69 -7.18 6.55 2.11
CA LEU A 69 -5.92 5.82 2.04
C LEU A 69 -6.19 4.33 1.87
N ILE A 70 -5.29 3.65 1.17
CA ILE A 70 -5.22 2.19 1.16
C ILE A 70 -4.06 1.80 2.05
N TYR A 71 -4.30 0.95 3.03
CA TYR A 71 -3.27 0.43 3.92
C TYR A 71 -3.04 -1.05 3.61
N VAL A 72 -1.82 -1.40 3.21
CA VAL A 72 -1.41 -2.77 2.92
C VAL A 72 -0.48 -3.25 4.04
N TYR A 73 -0.84 -4.36 4.66
CA TYR A 73 -0.07 -5.04 5.71
C TYR A 73 0.31 -6.44 5.26
N ASP A 74 1.53 -6.87 5.58
CA ASP A 74 2.09 -8.16 5.19
C ASP A 74 2.01 -8.39 3.67
N PHE A 75 3.07 -8.03 2.94
CA PHE A 75 3.13 -8.21 1.49
C PHE A 75 3.09 -9.67 1.01
N MET A 76 3.21 -10.67 1.89
CA MET A 76 2.99 -12.06 1.50
C MET A 76 1.50 -12.39 1.46
N SER A 77 0.74 -11.89 2.45
CA SER A 77 -0.71 -12.13 2.57
C SER A 77 -1.56 -11.05 1.90
N MET A 78 -1.02 -9.86 1.64
CA MET A 78 -1.69 -8.71 1.02
C MET A 78 -2.94 -8.23 1.77
N TRP A 79 -2.87 -8.15 3.11
CA TRP A 79 -3.99 -7.60 3.90
C TRP A 79 -4.22 -6.14 3.51
N THR A 80 -5.34 -5.88 2.84
CA THR A 80 -5.68 -4.57 2.29
C THR A 80 -6.84 -3.96 3.08
N PHE A 81 -6.61 -2.76 3.62
CA PHE A 81 -7.57 -2.01 4.40
C PHE A 81 -7.88 -0.69 3.69
N PHE A 82 -9.16 -0.39 3.56
CA PHE A 82 -9.63 0.92 3.11
C PHE A 82 -9.81 1.82 4.32
N VAL A 83 -9.04 2.90 4.37
CA VAL A 83 -9.01 3.85 5.48
C VAL A 83 -9.60 5.17 5.00
N GLU A 84 -10.62 5.67 5.71
CA GLU A 84 -11.31 6.91 5.36
C GLU A 84 -11.34 7.86 6.56
N LEU A 85 -11.01 9.13 6.32
CA LEU A 85 -11.17 10.21 7.28
C LEU A 85 -12.64 10.53 7.47
N ALA A 86 -13.17 10.18 8.65
CA ALA A 86 -14.57 10.43 8.98
C ALA A 86 -14.83 11.89 9.38
N GLU A 87 -14.03 12.45 10.29
CA GLU A 87 -14.20 13.80 10.81
C GLU A 87 -12.89 14.34 11.41
N ILE A 88 -12.72 15.67 11.41
CA ILE A 88 -11.65 16.37 12.11
C ILE A 88 -12.30 17.23 13.20
N VAL A 89 -11.98 16.94 14.47
CA VAL A 89 -12.53 17.62 15.65
C VAL A 89 -11.43 17.93 16.65
N ASP A 90 -11.69 18.90 17.54
CA ASP A 90 -10.79 19.19 18.66
C ASP A 90 -10.76 18.02 19.66
N GLU A 91 -9.61 17.80 20.30
CA GLU A 91 -9.45 16.78 21.35
C GLU A 91 -10.44 17.01 22.51
N GLU A 92 -11.10 15.93 22.95
CA GLU A 92 -12.02 15.99 24.09
C GLU A 92 -11.28 15.84 25.43
N ASP A 93 -11.52 16.79 26.34
CA ASP A 93 -10.97 16.74 27.70
C ASP A 93 -11.36 15.44 28.44
N GLY A 94 -10.36 14.66 28.83
CA GLY A 94 -10.54 13.43 29.60
C GLY A 94 -10.60 12.14 28.77
N MET A 95 -10.51 12.24 27.44
CA MET A 95 -10.19 11.10 26.57
C MET A 95 -8.69 10.86 26.53
N ASN A 96 -8.28 9.60 26.37
CA ASN A 96 -6.91 9.26 26.00
C ASN A 96 -6.92 8.82 24.54
N TYR A 97 -6.07 9.45 23.74
CA TYR A 97 -5.87 9.10 22.35
C TYR A 97 -4.57 8.31 22.20
N PRO A 98 -4.46 7.46 21.18
CA PRO A 98 -5.52 7.03 20.24
C PRO A 98 -6.56 6.09 20.92
N ASN A 99 -7.81 6.09 20.42
CA ASN A 99 -8.91 5.33 21.02
C ASN A 99 -9.75 4.59 19.97
N LEU A 100 -9.96 3.28 20.16
CA LEU A 100 -10.86 2.48 19.34
C LEU A 100 -12.31 2.67 19.82
N MET A 101 -13.06 3.55 19.15
CA MET A 101 -14.44 3.88 19.54
C MET A 101 -15.45 2.77 19.22
N PHE A 102 -15.25 2.06 18.11
CA PHE A 102 -16.18 1.04 17.63
C PHE A 102 -15.45 0.00 16.76
N ALA A 103 -15.83 -1.25 16.92
CA ALA A 103 -15.38 -2.36 16.08
C ALA A 103 -16.54 -3.31 15.82
N HIS A 104 -16.60 -3.88 14.61
CA HIS A 104 -17.65 -4.81 14.22
C HIS A 104 -17.10 -5.91 13.32
N GLY A 105 -17.59 -7.13 13.52
CA GLY A 105 -17.16 -8.31 12.78
C GLY A 105 -16.01 -9.07 13.49
N GLN A 106 -15.48 -10.05 12.77
CA GLN A 106 -14.30 -10.81 13.16
C GLN A 106 -13.35 -10.81 11.96
N ILE A 107 -12.07 -10.74 12.27
CA ILE A 107 -11.01 -10.82 11.27
C ILE A 107 -10.99 -12.27 10.75
N PRO A 108 -10.93 -12.48 9.42
CA PRO A 108 -10.82 -13.82 8.88
C PRO A 108 -9.47 -14.45 9.25
N ASP A 109 -9.39 -15.79 9.20
CA ASP A 109 -8.14 -16.50 9.52
C ASP A 109 -7.03 -16.25 8.46
N GLU A 110 -7.43 -15.92 7.23
CA GLU A 110 -6.54 -15.64 6.10
C GLU A 110 -6.97 -14.34 5.40
N ALA A 111 -6.01 -13.68 4.76
CA ALA A 111 -6.29 -12.46 3.99
C ALA A 111 -7.23 -12.77 2.81
N PRO A 112 -8.19 -11.89 2.52
CA PRO A 112 -9.03 -12.04 1.33
C PRO A 112 -8.21 -11.99 0.04
N ASP A 113 -8.61 -12.76 -0.98
CA ASP A 113 -7.99 -12.72 -2.30
C ASP A 113 -8.10 -11.31 -2.92
N LYS A 114 -6.96 -10.71 -3.28
CA LYS A 114 -6.92 -9.47 -4.06
C LYS A 114 -7.20 -9.81 -5.53
N ASN A 115 -8.41 -9.55 -6.00
CA ASN A 115 -8.74 -9.68 -7.42
C ASN A 115 -8.11 -8.52 -8.20
N PHE A 116 -7.09 -8.81 -8.99
CA PHE A 116 -6.52 -7.85 -9.93
C PHE A 116 -7.44 -7.74 -11.14
N GLU A 117 -8.32 -6.76 -11.12
CA GLU A 117 -8.99 -6.30 -12.33
C GLU A 117 -8.06 -5.29 -13.00
N ALA A 118 -7.24 -5.78 -13.93
CA ALA A 118 -6.54 -4.88 -14.83
C ALA A 118 -7.59 -4.28 -15.78
N ASP A 119 -7.76 -2.96 -15.74
CA ASP A 119 -8.28 -2.28 -16.91
C ASP A 119 -7.33 -2.61 -18.05
N LEU A 120 -7.80 -3.44 -18.99
CA LEU A 120 -7.13 -3.63 -20.26
C LEU A 120 -7.05 -2.24 -20.89
N PHE A 121 -5.93 -1.56 -20.69
CA PHE A 121 -5.54 -0.46 -21.56
C PHE A 121 -5.47 -1.08 -22.95
N ASP A 122 -6.51 -0.86 -23.74
CA ASP A 122 -6.52 -0.94 -25.21
C ASP A 122 -5.55 0.15 -25.73
N GLU A 123 -4.31 0.16 -25.24
CA GLU A 123 -3.21 0.69 -26.01
C GLU A 123 -2.93 -0.37 -27.05
N ASP A 124 -3.43 -0.08 -28.25
CA ASP A 124 -3.04 -0.61 -29.54
C ASP A 124 -1.50 -0.72 -29.60
N PHE A 125 -0.96 -1.78 -28.98
CA PHE A 125 0.33 -2.31 -29.34
C PHE A 125 0.13 -2.77 -30.77
N GLU A 126 0.45 -1.89 -31.72
CA GLU A 126 0.76 -2.30 -33.08
C GLU A 126 1.82 -3.38 -32.96
N ASP A 127 1.33 -4.60 -33.07
CA ASP A 127 2.07 -5.84 -33.22
C ASP A 127 2.91 -5.69 -34.50
N ASP A 128 4.08 -5.04 -34.37
CA ASP A 128 5.16 -5.16 -35.37
C ASP A 128 5.79 -6.53 -35.15
N ASP A 129 4.97 -7.54 -35.47
CA ASP A 129 5.20 -8.97 -35.36
C ASP A 129 6.14 -9.40 -36.50
N ASP A 130 7.38 -8.90 -36.43
CA ASP A 130 8.53 -9.39 -37.22
C ASP A 130 9.61 -9.98 -36.28
N PHE A 131 9.20 -10.46 -35.10
CA PHE A 131 10.01 -11.38 -34.31
C PHE A 131 9.73 -12.80 -34.77
N ASP A 132 10.46 -13.24 -35.80
CA ASP A 132 10.42 -14.61 -36.29
C ASP A 132 10.96 -15.58 -35.21
N VAL A 133 10.03 -16.20 -34.47
CA VAL A 133 10.30 -17.20 -33.43
C VAL A 133 11.00 -18.45 -34.00
N GLU A 134 11.09 -18.62 -35.32
CA GLU A 134 11.83 -19.72 -35.94
C GLU A 134 13.36 -19.51 -36.00
N ASP A 135 13.89 -18.32 -35.67
CA ASP A 135 15.34 -18.04 -35.68
C ASP A 135 16.07 -18.45 -34.38
N TYR A 136 15.35 -19.04 -33.41
CA TYR A 136 15.95 -19.57 -32.18
C TYR A 136 16.78 -20.85 -32.39
N ASP A 137 16.59 -21.54 -33.52
CA ASP A 137 17.33 -22.76 -33.84
C ASP A 137 18.73 -22.50 -34.42
N ASP A 138 19.07 -21.25 -34.80
CA ASP A 138 20.39 -20.85 -35.33
C ASP A 138 21.26 -20.10 -34.29
N LEU A 139 20.83 -20.03 -33.03
CA LEU A 139 21.65 -19.58 -31.91
C LEU A 139 22.63 -20.69 -31.50
N ASP A 140 23.65 -20.89 -32.32
CA ASP A 140 24.77 -21.79 -32.02
C ASP A 140 25.39 -21.34 -30.67
N PHE A 141 25.30 -22.21 -29.69
CA PHE A 141 25.69 -22.00 -28.29
C PHE A 141 27.22 -22.03 -28.18
N GLU A 142 27.91 -21.10 -28.84
CA GLU A 142 29.36 -21.00 -28.78
C GLU A 142 29.79 -20.28 -27.50
N GLU A 143 30.13 -21.12 -26.52
CA GLU A 143 30.94 -20.81 -25.35
C GLU A 143 32.07 -19.82 -25.69
N ASN A 144 31.89 -18.56 -25.30
CA ASN A 144 32.99 -17.65 -25.04
C ASN A 144 32.74 -16.89 -23.74
N TRP A 145 32.62 -17.67 -22.66
CA TRP A 145 33.05 -17.19 -21.35
C TRP A 145 34.58 -17.15 -21.36
N ASN A 146 35.13 -15.95 -21.47
CA ASN A 146 36.51 -15.68 -21.08
C ASN A 146 36.58 -14.50 -20.12
#